data_AF-A0A7I0J4M0-F1
#
_entry.id   AF-A0A7I0J4M0-F1
#
_cell.length_a   1.000
_cell.length_b   1.000
_cell.length_c   1.000
_cell.angle_alpha   90.00
_cell.angle_beta   90.00
_cell.angle_gamma   90.00
#
_symmetry.space_group_name_H-M   'P 1'
#
loop_
_entity.id
_entity.type
_entity.pdbx_description
1 polymer ?
#
loop_
_entity_poly.entity_id
_entity_poly.type
_entity_poly.pdbx_seq_one_letter_code
_entity_poly.pdbx_strand_id
1 'polypeptide(L)'
;AIGAINYLLIWALRIPPIIATLSASFIIQSVDISYGRGLQIKPPPGFADFTNWQVLGIPVLAMLTVLFTIGAAITLQRMIYGRSVLAIGQNIRAAWLAGVNV
;
A
#
# COMPACT_ATOMS: atom_id res chain seq x y z
N ALA A 1 -1.73 -13.67 20.87
CA ALA A 1 -2.44 -12.53 21.49
C ALA A 1 -3.17 -11.66 20.45
N ILE A 2 -2.48 -11.12 19.44
CA ILE A 2 -3.05 -10.18 18.45
C ILE A 2 -4.24 -10.77 17.67
N GLY A 3 -4.19 -12.05 17.29
CA GLY A 3 -5.30 -12.72 16.61
C GLY A 3 -6.59 -12.78 17.44
N ALA A 4 -6.49 -12.93 18.77
CA ALA A 4 -7.65 -12.91 19.66
C ALA A 4 -8.26 -11.50 19.78
N ILE A 5 -7.43 -10.45 19.74
CA ILE A 5 -7.88 -9.05 19.73
C ILE A 5 -8.64 -8.75 18.43
N ASN A 6 -8.09 -9.16 17.28
CA ASN A 6 -8.76 -9.00 15.99
C ASN A 6 -10.12 -9.73 15.97
N TYR A 7 -10.15 -10.97 16.47
CA TYR A 7 -11.40 -11.74 16.59
C TYR A 7 -12.42 -11.04 17.51
N LEU A 8 -11.98 -10.51 18.65
CA LEU A 8 -12.85 -9.80 19.59
C LEU A 8 -13.43 -8.51 18.99
N LEU A 9 -12.62 -7.74 18.25
CA LEU A 9 -13.08 -6.53 17.54
C LEU A 9 -14.14 -6.87 16.47
N ILE A 10 -13.95 -7.97 15.74
CA ILE A 10 -14.90 -8.45 14.74
C ILE A 10 -16.19 -8.92 15.41
N TRP A 11 -16.09 -9.71 16.47
CA TRP A 11 -17.24 -10.33 17.13
C TRP A 11 -18.07 -9.33 17.96
N ALA A 12 -17.42 -8.52 18.80
CA ALA A 12 -18.09 -7.59 19.71
C ALA A 12 -18.53 -6.29 19.02
N LEU A 13 -17.68 -5.73 18.15
CA LEU A 13 -17.90 -4.42 17.52
C LEU A 13 -18.42 -4.53 16.08
N ARG A 14 -18.59 -5.75 15.54
CA ARG A 14 -19.05 -6.04 14.17
C ARG A 14 -18.25 -5.30 13.09
N ILE A 15 -16.98 -5.03 13.36
CA ILE A 15 -16.07 -4.42 12.39
C ILE A 15 -15.73 -5.46 11.30
N PRO A 16 -15.75 -5.09 10.01
CA PRO A 16 -15.26 -5.95 8.93
C PRO A 16 -13.81 -6.44 9.17
N PRO A 17 -13.48 -7.72 8.91
CA PRO A 17 -12.19 -8.30 9.26
C PRO A 17 -10.97 -7.55 8.74
N ILE A 18 -11.06 -7.01 7.50
CA ILE A 18 -9.98 -6.24 6.88
C ILE A 18 -9.66 -4.96 7.67
N ILE A 19 -10.70 -4.28 8.16
CA ILE A 19 -10.52 -3.03 8.90
C ILE A 19 -9.91 -3.35 10.26
N ALA A 20 -10.40 -4.40 10.94
CA ALA A 20 -9.88 -4.81 12.24
C ALA A 20 -8.38 -5.13 12.20
N THR A 21 -7.93 -5.91 11.21
CA THR A 21 -6.52 -6.32 11.10
C THR A 21 -5.60 -5.16 10.69
N LEU A 22 -6.05 -4.28 9.79
CA LEU A 22 -5.29 -3.09 9.41
C LEU A 22 -5.17 -2.11 10.58
N SER A 23 -6.28 -1.81 11.26
CA SER A 23 -6.28 -0.93 12.43
C SER A 23 -5.42 -1.48 13.56
N ALA A 24 -5.49 -2.78 13.85
CA ALA A 24 -4.63 -3.41 14.85
C ALA A 24 -3.14 -3.29 14.47
N SER A 25 -2.79 -3.51 13.20
CA SER A 25 -1.42 -3.34 12.70
C SER A 25 -0.93 -1.90 12.86
N PHE A 26 -1.78 -0.90 12.61
CA PHE A 26 -1.41 0.50 12.82
C PHE A 26 -1.23 0.83 14.30
N ILE A 27 -2.13 0.38 15.18
CA ILE A 27 -2.02 0.60 16.63
C ILE A 27 -0.72 -0.01 17.15
N ILE A 28 -0.40 -1.24 16.75
CA ILE A 28 0.84 -1.91 17.16
C ILE A 28 2.07 -1.12 16.68
N GLN A 29 2.11 -0.71 15.41
CA GLN A 29 3.21 0.10 14.87
C GLN A 29 3.34 1.45 15.57
N SER A 30 2.22 2.13 15.86
CA SER A 30 2.25 3.41 16.58
C SER A 30 2.75 3.27 18.01
N VAL A 31 2.31 2.21 18.70
CA VAL A 31 2.82 1.87 20.03
C VAL A 31 4.31 1.57 19.97
N ASP A 32 4.75 0.75 19.01
CA ASP A 32 6.17 0.41 18.83
C ASP A 32 7.03 1.65 18.59
N ILE A 33 6.60 2.57 17.72
CA ILE A 33 7.27 3.86 17.47
C ILE A 33 7.30 4.74 18.73
N SER A 34 6.19 4.82 19.46
CA SER A 34 6.07 5.68 20.65
C SER A 34 6.92 5.18 21.82
N TYR A 35 6.93 3.86 22.07
CA TYR A 35 7.73 3.24 23.12
C TYR A 35 9.19 3.08 22.72
N GLY A 36 9.48 2.90 21.43
CA GLY A 36 10.83 2.77 20.89
C GLY A 36 11.70 4.03 21.05
N ARG A 37 11.13 5.19 21.43
CA ARG A 37 11.83 6.44 21.79
C ARG A 37 12.98 6.85 20.84
N GLY A 38 12.91 6.49 19.56
CA GLY A 38 13.97 6.81 18.60
C GLY A 38 15.19 5.89 18.64
N LEU A 39 15.12 4.71 19.26
CA LEU A 39 15.89 3.55 18.79
C LEU A 39 15.32 3.16 17.42
N GLN A 40 15.55 4.02 16.42
CA GLN A 40 15.64 3.56 15.05
C GLN A 40 16.72 2.50 15.12
N ILE A 41 16.32 1.23 15.12
CA ILE A 41 17.22 0.13 14.76
C ILE A 41 17.82 0.61 13.46
N LYS A 42 19.06 1.11 13.52
CA LYS A 42 19.70 1.70 12.36
C LYS A 42 19.62 0.60 11.32
N PRO A 43 18.92 0.82 10.19
CA PRO A 43 18.92 -0.15 9.13
C PRO A 43 20.39 -0.50 8.86
N PRO A 44 20.72 -1.76 8.51
CA PRO A 44 22.08 -2.11 8.11
C PRO A 44 22.63 -1.00 7.22
N PRO A 45 23.86 -0.50 7.45
CA PRO A 45 24.31 0.77 6.86
C PRO A 45 24.05 0.83 5.34
N GLY A 46 24.23 -0.28 4.62
CA GLY A 46 23.89 -0.36 3.19
C GLY A 46 22.42 -0.13 2.83
N PHE A 47 21.45 -0.51 3.68
CA PHE A 47 20.03 -0.19 3.49
C PHE A 47 19.71 1.28 3.79
N ALA A 48 20.31 1.84 4.84
CA ALA A 48 20.13 3.25 5.17
C ALA A 48 20.73 4.15 4.07
N ASP A 49 21.89 3.78 3.54
CA ASP A 49 22.56 4.51 2.46
C ASP A 49 21.79 4.39 1.15
N PHE A 50 21.23 3.21 0.81
CA PHE A 50 20.36 3.06 -0.35
C PHE A 50 19.09 3.92 -0.26
N THR A 51 18.47 3.95 0.93
CA THR A 51 17.24 4.71 1.16
C THR A 51 17.48 6.22 1.13
N ASN A 52 18.64 6.66 1.63
CA ASN A 52 19.04 8.07 1.65
C ASN A 52 19.88 8.47 0.42
N TRP A 53 20.01 7.60 -0.58
CA TRP A 53 20.79 7.94 -1.76
C TRP A 53 20.10 9.07 -2.53
N GLN A 54 20.82 10.18 -2.68
CA GLN A 54 20.34 11.38 -3.34
C GLN A 54 21.18 11.67 -4.57
N VAL A 55 20.51 12.07 -5.64
CA VAL A 55 21.13 12.58 -6.86
C VAL A 55 20.64 14.02 -7.04
N LEU A 56 21.56 14.98 -7.15
CA LEU A 56 21.22 16.42 -7.30
C LEU A 56 20.33 16.99 -6.16
N GLY A 57 20.43 16.41 -4.95
CA GLY A 57 19.59 16.80 -3.79
C GLY A 57 18.19 16.18 -3.77
N ILE A 58 17.86 15.32 -4.74
CA ILE A 58 16.58 14.60 -4.83
C ILE A 58 16.81 13.13 -4.44
N PRO A 59 16.05 12.58 -3.47
CA PRO A 59 16.11 11.15 -3.15
C PRO A 59 15.79 10.29 -4.36
N VAL A 60 16.62 9.29 -4.66
CA VAL A 60 16.41 8.40 -5.81
C VAL A 60 15.09 7.65 -5.70
N LEU A 61 14.67 7.30 -4.49
CA LEU A 61 13.34 6.74 -4.23
C LEU A 61 12.21 7.65 -4.72
N ALA A 62 12.32 8.97 -4.53
CA ALA A 62 11.33 9.92 -5.03
C ALA A 62 11.32 9.99 -6.57
N MET A 63 12.48 9.87 -7.21
CA MET A 63 12.56 9.82 -8.67
C MET A 63 11.94 8.53 -9.22
N LEU A 64 12.20 7.39 -8.58
CA LEU A 64 11.63 6.10 -8.95
C LEU A 64 10.11 6.07 -8.77
N THR A 65 9.58 6.63 -7.69
CA THR A 65 8.12 6.70 -7.49
C THR A 65 7.45 7.58 -8.54
N VAL A 66 8.05 8.72 -8.90
CA VAL A 66 7.55 9.56 -10.00
C VAL A 66 7.58 8.81 -11.32
N LEU A 67 8.70 8.15 -11.64
CA LEU A 67 8.84 7.36 -12.87
C LEU A 67 7.79 6.23 -12.94
N PHE A 68 7.61 5.49 -11.84
CA PHE A 68 6.61 4.44 -11.75
C PHE A 68 5.19 4.97 -11.87
N THR A 69 4.89 6.12 -11.24
CA THR A 69 3.59 6.79 -11.32
C THR A 69 3.27 7.20 -12.74
N ILE A 70 4.23 7.80 -13.45
CA ILE A 70 4.08 8.18 -14.86
C ILE A 70 3.86 6.93 -15.72
N GLY A 71 4.64 5.87 -15.49
CA GLY A 71 4.47 4.58 -16.17
C GLY A 71 3.07 4.01 -15.97
N ALA A 72 2.62 3.92 -14.72
CA ALA A 72 1.28 3.45 -14.37
C ALA A 72 0.18 4.32 -14.97
N ALA A 73 0.34 5.66 -14.95
CA ALA A 73 -0.61 6.58 -15.54
C ALA A 73 -0.74 6.37 -17.07
N ILE A 74 0.39 6.21 -17.76
CA ILE A 74 0.39 5.93 -19.20
C ILE A 74 -0.25 4.57 -19.48
N THR A 75 0.11 3.53 -18.73
CA THR A 75 -0.48 2.20 -18.89
C THR A 75 -1.99 2.23 -18.66
N LEU A 76 -2.47 2.93 -17.63
CA LEU A 76 -3.89 3.00 -17.30
C LEU A 76 -4.69 3.89 -18.27
N GLN A 77 -4.14 5.03 -18.70
CA GLN A 77 -4.86 6.02 -19.50
C GLN A 77 -4.70 5.84 -21.01
N ARG A 78 -3.56 5.33 -21.47
CA ARG A 78 -3.22 5.27 -22.90
C ARG A 78 -3.20 3.86 -23.50
N MET A 79 -3.13 2.80 -22.69
CA MET A 79 -3.18 1.42 -23.21
C MET A 79 -4.59 0.83 -23.15
N ILE A 80 -4.89 -0.05 -24.11
CA ILE A 80 -6.13 -0.84 -24.16
C ILE A 80 -6.28 -1.67 -22.87
N TYR A 81 -5.17 -2.26 -22.40
CA TYR A 81 -5.11 -2.98 -21.13
C TYR A 81 -5.57 -2.11 -19.95
N GLY A 82 -5.10 -0.86 -19.88
CA GLY A 82 -5.49 0.08 -18.82
C GLY A 82 -6.98 0.36 -18.77
N ARG A 83 -7.61 0.56 -19.93
CA ARG A 83 -9.05 0.78 -20.03
C ARG A 83 -9.87 -0.43 -19.58
N SER A 84 -9.41 -1.65 -19.91
CA SER A 84 -10.01 -2.89 -19.41
C SER A 84 -9.89 -3.01 -17.89
N VAL A 85 -8.71 -2.75 -17.32
CA VAL A 85 -8.47 -2.79 -15.88
C VAL A 85 -9.36 -1.79 -15.13
N LEU A 86 -9.47 -0.56 -15.64
CA LEU A 86 -10.35 0.46 -15.06
C LEU A 86 -11.82 0.07 -15.13
N ALA A 87 -12.27 -0.55 -16.22
CA ALA A 87 -13.65 -1.03 -16.35
C ALA A 87 -13.98 -2.16 -15.36
N ILE A 88 -13.07 -3.13 -15.21
CA ILE A 88 -13.20 -4.24 -14.24
C ILE A 88 -13.32 -3.70 -12.82
N GLY A 89 -12.48 -2.71 -12.47
CA GLY A 89 -12.45 -2.11 -11.13
C GLY A 89 -13.76 -1.40 -10.73
N GLN A 90 -14.54 -0.90 -11.69
CA GLN A 90 -15.85 -0.27 -11.42
C GLN A 90 -16.94 -1.31 -11.20
N ASN A 91 -17.09 -2.27 -12.12
CA ASN A 91 -18.03 -3.39 -11.97
C ASN A 91 -17.71 -4.50 -12.97
N ILE A 92 -17.26 -5.65 -12.46
CA ILE A 92 -16.88 -6.79 -13.29
C ILE A 92 -18.01 -7.30 -14.19
N ARG A 93 -19.27 -7.28 -13.71
CA ARG A 93 -20.42 -7.72 -14.52
C ARG A 93 -20.70 -6.77 -15.67
N ALA A 94 -20.60 -5.46 -15.41
CA ALA A 94 -20.79 -4.46 -16.46
C ALA A 94 -19.65 -4.49 -17.48
N ALA A 95 -18.41 -4.73 -17.05
CA ALA A 95 -17.26 -4.88 -17.93
C ALA A 95 -17.43 -6.07 -18.90
N TRP A 96 -17.87 -7.22 -18.39
CA TRP A 96 -18.15 -8.39 -19.22
C TRP A 96 -19.28 -8.14 -20.24
N LEU A 97 -20.37 -7.49 -19.82
CA LEU A 97 -21.46 -7.09 -20.72
C LEU A 97 -21.04 -6.06 -21.77
N ALA A 98 -20.03 -5.24 -21.48
CA ALA A 98 -19.44 -4.28 -22.41
C ALA A 98 -18.41 -4.90 -23.37
N GLY A 99 -18.25 -6.23 -23.35
CA GLY A 99 -17.32 -6.95 -24.24
C GLY A 99 -15.85 -6.86 -23.80
N VAL A 100 -15.57 -6.41 -22.57
CA VAL A 100 -14.23 -6.50 -21.99
C VAL A 100 -13.98 -7.98 -21.64
N ASN A 101 -12.90 -8.55 -22.18
CA ASN A 101 -12.49 -9.91 -21.84
C ASN A 101 -11.92 -9.89 -20.41
N VAL A 102 -12.74 -10.25 -19.43
CA VAL A 102 -12.42 -10.30 -17.99
C VAL A 102 -11.97 -11.69 -17.57
#